data_AF-A0A8R2B3V6-F1
#
_entry.id   AF-A0A8R2B3V6-F1
#
_cell.length_a   1.000
_cell.length_b   1.000
_cell.length_c   1.000
_cell.angle_alpha   90.00
_cell.angle_beta   90.00
_cell.angle_gamma   90.00
#
_symmetry.space_group_name_H-M   'P 1'
#
loop_
_entity.id
_entity.type
_entity.pdbx_description
1 polymer ?
#
loop_
_entity_poly.entity_id
_entity_poly.type
_entity_poly.pdbx_seq_one_letter_code
_entity_poly.pdbx_strand_id
1 'polypeptide(L)'
;MGGNAVDAAITAALCNSVVLPHLSGLGGSGVMVVYDHRNGIGNTIDFRATHSSHNIIGVPGFIAGLFYANVKYGILPWKTLVEPSINLAKIGITVTESLLEAINQNTTKFVKDDNLKRWLSTVSTRSPGQIVKAPNGLIKTLTSISLHGPIEFYKEMSKELESTLKPDDVISYQPLVLPVLKQNFMNYCIITSNNGTGGPILLEVLSNINNINTNVEDLSILNSFKRDNWSQNSGLQVSTTDAFDLYVTITSGIGSVFGSYILTNSGYILNNILDSNLKEHMINQTERVTSLHLPVIAVETGNICGRRLISGAADVRDGTQLLLSMLKTDPQDILSVNNIPRFRLKNNDVAIEYPSNITKQFSELLLSIGFNLSEATLPYPTSNIVQKKGDRSVAFSDSRGSGKSYTL
;
A
#
# COMPACT_ATOMS: atom_id res chain seq x y z
N MET A 1 24.69 3.45 1.65
CA MET A 1 24.54 2.96 3.04
C MET A 1 24.74 1.45 3.20
N GLY A 2 25.13 0.67 2.17
CA GLY A 2 25.55 -0.73 2.36
C GLY A 2 24.49 -1.74 2.83
N GLY A 3 23.22 -1.35 2.91
CA GLY A 3 22.10 -2.24 3.23
C GLY A 3 21.57 -2.99 2.00
N ASN A 4 20.63 -3.91 2.23
CA ASN A 4 19.97 -4.69 1.18
C ASN A 4 18.61 -4.13 0.75
N ALA A 5 17.89 -4.87 -0.10
CA ALA A 5 16.56 -4.48 -0.56
C ALA A 5 15.57 -4.26 0.60
N VAL A 6 15.61 -5.10 1.65
CA VAL A 6 14.73 -4.96 2.82
C VAL A 6 15.02 -3.67 3.59
N ASP A 7 16.28 -3.36 3.84
CA ASP A 7 16.71 -2.12 4.50
C ASP A 7 16.21 -0.88 3.74
N ALA A 8 16.34 -0.90 2.40
CA ALA A 8 15.86 0.17 1.54
C ALA A 8 14.33 0.30 1.57
N ALA A 9 13.61 -0.82 1.51
CA ALA A 9 12.15 -0.83 1.53
C ALA A 9 11.59 -0.27 2.87
N ILE A 10 12.17 -0.69 3.99
CA ILE A 10 11.80 -0.22 5.34
C ILE A 10 12.05 1.28 5.47
N THR A 11 13.24 1.75 5.06
CA THR A 11 13.60 3.17 5.12
C THR A 11 12.65 4.02 4.28
N ALA A 12 12.32 3.56 3.07
CA ALA A 12 11.38 4.25 2.19
C ALA A 12 9.96 4.29 2.79
N ALA A 13 9.48 3.17 3.37
CA ALA A 13 8.18 3.14 4.05
C ALA A 13 8.13 4.10 5.26
N LEU A 14 9.19 4.16 6.07
CA LEU A 14 9.30 5.11 7.19
C LEU A 14 9.33 6.56 6.71
N CYS A 15 10.07 6.87 5.64
CA CYS A 15 10.07 8.21 5.06
C CYS A 15 8.68 8.60 4.54
N ASN A 16 8.01 7.67 3.85
CA ASN A 16 6.64 7.84 3.36
C ASN A 16 5.64 8.12 4.49
N SER A 17 5.83 7.54 5.69
CA SER A 17 5.01 7.85 6.87
C SER A 17 5.07 9.32 7.32
N VAL A 18 6.13 10.03 6.94
CA VAL A 18 6.34 11.44 7.24
C VAL A 18 5.81 12.32 6.12
N VAL A 19 6.16 12.00 4.86
CA VAL A 19 5.89 12.89 3.72
C VAL A 19 4.50 12.69 3.10
N LEU A 20 3.85 11.55 3.34
CA LEU A 20 2.52 11.22 2.80
C LEU A 20 1.56 10.78 3.92
N PRO A 21 1.37 11.60 4.98
CA PRO A 21 0.63 11.19 6.19
C PRO A 21 -0.87 10.97 5.97
N HIS A 22 -1.39 11.42 4.83
CA HIS A 22 -2.78 11.23 4.42
C HIS A 22 -3.06 9.84 3.85
N LEU A 23 -2.03 9.04 3.54
CA LEU A 23 -2.16 7.73 2.86
C LEU A 23 -1.67 6.56 3.73
N SER A 24 -0.58 6.76 4.49
CA SER A 24 -0.02 5.74 5.36
C SER A 24 0.76 6.38 6.51
N GLY A 25 1.02 5.62 7.57
CA GLY A 25 1.88 6.10 8.64
C GLY A 25 1.96 5.18 9.85
N LEU A 26 2.50 5.71 10.95
CA LEU A 26 2.75 4.96 12.20
C LEU A 26 1.46 4.35 12.79
N GLY A 27 0.32 5.01 12.62
CA GLY A 27 -0.99 4.51 13.02
C GLY A 27 -1.63 3.53 12.04
N GLY A 28 -0.90 3.12 11.00
CA GLY A 28 -1.38 2.25 9.93
C GLY A 28 -1.01 0.77 10.09
N SER A 29 -1.29 0.03 9.03
CA SER A 29 -1.03 -1.40 8.95
C SER A 29 -0.80 -1.82 7.50
N GLY A 30 -0.46 -3.09 7.25
CA GLY A 30 -0.19 -3.53 5.90
C GLY A 30 0.36 -4.94 5.78
N VAL A 31 0.96 -5.21 4.63
CA VAL A 31 1.55 -6.50 4.29
C VAL A 31 2.85 -6.28 3.53
N MET A 32 3.84 -7.14 3.78
CA MET A 32 5.09 -7.18 3.05
C MET A 32 5.31 -8.58 2.49
N VAL A 33 5.78 -8.67 1.25
CA VAL A 33 6.33 -9.91 0.68
C VAL A 33 7.82 -9.73 0.53
N VAL A 34 8.58 -10.67 1.11
CA VAL A 34 10.02 -10.81 0.91
C VAL A 34 10.24 -12.15 0.21
N TYR A 35 10.87 -12.12 -0.97
CA TYR A 35 11.13 -13.31 -1.78
C TYR A 35 12.60 -13.37 -2.17
N ASP A 36 13.27 -14.42 -1.73
CA ASP A 36 14.62 -14.78 -2.16
C ASP A 36 14.49 -15.63 -3.44
N HIS A 37 14.77 -15.00 -4.57
CA HIS A 37 14.63 -15.64 -5.87
C HIS A 37 15.67 -16.73 -6.12
N ARG A 38 16.86 -16.60 -5.54
CA ARG A 38 17.95 -17.59 -5.72
C ARG A 38 17.62 -18.90 -5.04
N ASN A 39 17.01 -18.82 -3.86
CA ASN A 39 16.63 -19.99 -3.08
C ASN A 39 15.17 -20.42 -3.33
N GLY A 40 14.37 -19.58 -3.98
CA GLY A 40 12.96 -19.86 -4.28
C GLY A 40 12.04 -19.80 -3.05
N ILE A 41 12.48 -19.18 -1.97
CA ILE A 41 11.77 -19.11 -0.67
C ILE A 41 11.26 -17.69 -0.46
N GLY A 42 10.04 -17.54 0.04
CA GLY A 42 9.55 -16.23 0.43
C GLY A 42 8.49 -16.30 1.52
N ASN A 43 8.36 -15.19 2.23
CA ASN A 43 7.43 -15.03 3.31
C ASN A 43 6.57 -13.78 3.12
N THR A 44 5.31 -13.91 3.48
CA THR A 44 4.39 -12.82 3.77
C THR A 44 4.59 -12.43 5.23
N ILE A 45 4.95 -11.16 5.46
CA ILE A 45 4.91 -10.54 6.79
C ILE A 45 3.60 -9.77 6.85
N ASP A 46 2.63 -10.32 7.56
CA ASP A 46 1.32 -9.76 7.77
C ASP A 46 1.30 -8.93 9.05
N PHE A 47 1.26 -7.61 8.86
CA PHE A 47 1.18 -6.63 9.92
C PHE A 47 -0.12 -5.81 9.78
N ARG A 48 -1.21 -6.45 9.34
CA ARG A 48 -2.55 -5.84 9.29
C ARG A 48 -3.04 -5.49 10.70
N ALA A 49 -3.94 -4.53 10.81
CA ALA A 49 -4.51 -4.20 12.10
C ALA A 49 -5.30 -5.39 12.67
N THR A 50 -5.31 -5.51 13.99
CA THR A 50 -6.16 -6.47 14.73
C THR A 50 -7.32 -5.73 15.38
N HIS A 51 -8.44 -6.42 15.56
CA HIS A 51 -9.51 -5.94 16.43
C HIS A 51 -9.01 -5.79 17.87
N SER A 52 -9.59 -4.86 18.61
CA SER A 52 -9.32 -4.68 20.04
C SER A 52 -10.57 -4.23 20.81
N SER A 53 -11.36 -3.36 20.18
CA SER A 53 -12.63 -2.87 20.72
C SER A 53 -13.70 -2.82 19.61
N HIS A 54 -14.91 -2.35 19.95
CA HIS A 54 -16.00 -2.11 18.99
C HIS A 54 -15.81 -0.79 18.20
N ASN A 55 -14.60 -0.23 18.18
CA ASN A 55 -14.28 1.01 17.47
C ASN A 55 -13.82 0.72 16.03
N ILE A 56 -13.78 1.75 15.18
CA ILE A 56 -13.30 1.69 13.79
C ILE A 56 -11.75 1.59 13.69
N ILE A 57 -11.05 1.86 14.80
CA ILE A 57 -9.58 1.86 14.87
C ILE A 57 -9.10 0.47 15.28
N GLY A 58 -8.25 -0.15 14.46
CA GLY A 58 -7.54 -1.38 14.84
C GLY A 58 -6.14 -1.09 15.36
N VAL A 59 -5.54 -2.05 16.06
CA VAL A 59 -4.17 -1.91 16.60
C VAL A 59 -3.17 -1.74 15.44
N PRO A 60 -2.44 -0.61 15.37
CA PRO A 60 -1.49 -0.35 14.29
C PRO A 60 -0.34 -1.37 14.22
N GLY A 61 -0.14 -1.97 13.06
CA GLY A 61 0.91 -2.97 12.84
C GLY A 61 2.17 -2.45 12.17
N PHE A 62 2.15 -1.23 11.64
CA PHE A 62 3.18 -0.69 10.76
C PHE A 62 4.60 -0.84 11.32
N ILE A 63 4.84 -0.34 12.54
CA ILE A 63 6.18 -0.38 13.15
C ILE A 63 6.60 -1.81 13.51
N ALA A 64 5.71 -2.64 14.05
CA ALA A 64 6.03 -4.03 14.37
C ALA A 64 6.41 -4.84 13.11
N GLY A 65 5.68 -4.67 12.00
CA GLY A 65 5.97 -5.34 10.73
C GLY A 65 7.32 -4.95 10.14
N LEU A 66 7.62 -3.65 10.09
CA LEU A 66 8.90 -3.16 9.59
C LEU A 66 10.07 -3.57 10.48
N PHE A 67 9.91 -3.49 11.81
CA PHE A 67 10.94 -3.92 12.75
C PHE A 67 11.23 -5.41 12.64
N TYR A 68 10.18 -6.25 12.55
CA TYR A 68 10.34 -7.68 12.33
C TYR A 68 11.13 -7.98 11.05
N ALA A 69 10.81 -7.28 9.95
CA ALA A 69 11.52 -7.45 8.69
C ALA A 69 13.00 -7.04 8.79
N ASN A 70 13.33 -5.95 9.52
CA ASN A 70 14.71 -5.56 9.77
C ASN A 70 15.47 -6.62 10.57
N VAL A 71 14.89 -7.10 11.69
CA VAL A 71 15.53 -8.13 12.52
C VAL A 71 15.76 -9.43 11.74
N LYS A 72 14.80 -9.81 10.87
CA LYS A 72 14.84 -11.10 10.16
C LYS A 72 15.69 -11.08 8.90
N TYR A 73 15.66 -9.98 8.15
CA TYR A 73 16.25 -9.90 6.80
C TYR A 73 17.13 -8.69 6.58
N GLY A 74 17.11 -7.69 7.46
CA GLY A 74 17.93 -6.47 7.31
C GLY A 74 19.40 -6.72 7.63
N ILE A 75 20.25 -5.84 7.12
CA ILE A 75 21.70 -5.84 7.39
C ILE A 75 22.07 -4.65 8.26
N LEU A 76 21.39 -3.52 8.08
CA LEU A 76 21.70 -2.31 8.82
C LEU A 76 20.98 -2.26 10.17
N PRO A 77 21.57 -1.59 11.19
CA PRO A 77 20.90 -1.35 12.46
C PRO A 77 19.58 -0.60 12.27
N TRP A 78 18.54 -0.97 13.03
CA TRP A 78 17.23 -0.32 13.01
C TRP A 78 17.30 1.21 13.04
N LYS A 79 18.11 1.77 13.96
CA LYS A 79 18.36 3.21 14.09
C LYS A 79 18.76 3.86 12.76
N THR A 80 19.61 3.20 11.98
CA THR A 80 20.08 3.68 10.69
C THR A 80 18.95 3.78 9.65
N LEU A 81 17.94 2.90 9.73
CA LEU A 81 16.78 2.93 8.83
C LEU A 81 15.74 3.98 9.24
N VAL A 82 15.63 4.30 10.52
CA VAL A 82 14.67 5.32 11.03
C VAL A 82 15.21 6.74 10.89
N GLU A 83 16.53 6.94 11.00
CA GLU A 83 17.16 8.27 11.00
C GLU A 83 16.75 9.17 9.80
N PRO A 84 16.64 8.67 8.55
CA PRO A 84 16.18 9.48 7.43
C PRO A 84 14.77 10.07 7.64
N SER A 85 13.84 9.30 8.24
CA SER A 85 12.49 9.78 8.54
C SER A 85 12.48 10.87 9.62
N ILE A 86 13.36 10.77 10.63
CA ILE A 86 13.54 11.82 11.65
C ILE A 86 14.04 13.10 11.00
N ASN A 87 15.03 13.00 10.11
CA ASN A 87 15.59 14.15 9.42
C ASN A 87 14.57 14.83 8.49
N LEU A 88 13.77 14.05 7.77
CA LEU A 88 12.64 14.58 7.01
C LEU A 88 11.64 15.30 7.90
N ALA A 89 11.27 14.72 9.04
CA ALA A 89 10.34 15.36 9.96
C ALA A 89 10.87 16.66 10.56
N LYS A 90 12.19 16.76 10.80
CA LYS A 90 12.87 17.99 11.25
C LYS A 90 12.90 19.08 10.18
N ILE A 91 13.14 18.71 8.92
CA ILE A 91 13.11 19.65 7.78
C ILE A 91 11.67 20.15 7.57
N GLY A 92 10.70 19.25 7.63
CA GLY A 92 9.30 19.51 7.35
C GLY A 92 8.80 18.72 6.14
N ILE A 93 7.48 18.81 5.92
CA ILE A 93 6.77 18.12 4.86
C ILE A 93 6.61 19.07 3.69
N THR A 94 7.02 18.64 2.50
CA THR A 94 6.72 19.37 1.26
C THR A 94 5.25 19.21 0.93
N VAL A 95 4.54 20.32 0.78
CA VAL A 95 3.12 20.34 0.39
C VAL A 95 3.01 19.88 -1.06
N THR A 96 2.24 18.82 -1.31
CA THR A 96 1.97 18.28 -2.65
C THR A 96 0.55 18.62 -3.08
N GLU A 97 0.31 18.59 -4.40
CA GLU A 97 -1.05 18.72 -4.95
C GLU A 97 -1.98 17.64 -4.39
N SER A 98 -1.50 16.39 -4.32
CA SER A 98 -2.27 15.27 -3.76
C SER A 98 -2.70 15.49 -2.30
N LEU A 99 -1.84 16.11 -1.48
CA LEU A 99 -2.15 16.43 -0.10
C LEU A 99 -3.20 17.55 -0.01
N LEU A 100 -3.07 18.60 -0.82
CA LEU A 100 -4.05 19.69 -0.87
C LEU A 100 -5.41 19.21 -1.37
N GLU A 101 -5.43 18.35 -2.38
CA GLU A 101 -6.66 17.74 -2.88
C GLU A 101 -7.32 16.84 -1.83
N ALA A 102 -6.53 15.99 -1.17
CA ALA A 102 -7.01 15.17 -0.06
C ALA A 102 -7.65 16.02 1.05
N ILE A 103 -7.07 17.19 1.35
CA ILE A 103 -7.64 18.14 2.32
C ILE A 103 -8.96 18.71 1.80
N ASN A 104 -9.00 19.24 0.59
CA ASN A 104 -10.18 19.88 0.02
C ASN A 104 -11.39 18.94 -0.03
N GLN A 105 -11.17 17.69 -0.41
CA GLN A 105 -12.21 16.67 -0.49
C GLN A 105 -12.74 16.19 0.88
N ASN A 106 -12.01 16.44 1.97
CA ASN A 106 -12.35 15.92 3.31
C ASN A 106 -12.55 17.03 4.36
N THR A 107 -12.66 18.29 3.95
CA THR A 107 -12.78 19.47 4.83
C THR A 107 -13.85 19.33 5.93
N THR A 108 -15.02 18.77 5.60
CA THR A 108 -16.13 18.59 6.55
C THR A 108 -15.85 17.55 7.64
N LYS A 109 -14.96 16.60 7.39
CA LYS A 109 -14.64 15.50 8.33
C LYS A 109 -13.60 15.90 9.38
N PHE A 110 -12.74 16.88 9.09
CA PHE A 110 -11.69 17.33 10.02
C PHE A 110 -12.22 18.11 11.24
N VAL A 111 -13.51 18.41 11.29
CA VAL A 111 -14.12 19.21 12.37
C VAL A 111 -14.01 18.52 13.75
N LYS A 112 -13.79 17.20 13.77
CA LYS A 112 -13.84 16.40 15.00
C LYS A 112 -12.54 16.38 15.82
N ASP A 113 -11.38 16.66 15.21
CA ASP A 113 -10.07 16.59 15.88
C ASP A 113 -9.30 17.91 15.76
N ASP A 114 -9.12 18.60 16.89
CA ASP A 114 -8.48 19.92 16.93
C ASP A 114 -7.00 19.88 16.53
N ASN A 115 -6.30 18.79 16.83
CA ASN A 115 -4.89 18.62 16.47
C ASN A 115 -4.73 18.53 14.95
N LEU A 116 -5.50 17.64 14.30
CA LEU A 116 -5.50 17.48 12.87
C LEU A 116 -5.95 18.77 12.18
N LYS A 117 -7.06 19.37 12.62
CA LYS A 117 -7.56 20.64 12.08
C LYS A 117 -6.50 21.74 12.14
N ARG A 118 -5.83 21.89 13.28
CA ARG A 118 -4.77 22.89 13.46
C ARG A 118 -3.60 22.62 12.51
N TRP A 119 -3.10 21.40 12.45
CA TRP A 119 -1.99 21.07 11.54
C TRP A 119 -2.38 21.28 10.07
N LEU A 120 -3.53 20.77 9.63
CA LEU A 120 -4.00 20.93 8.25
C LEU A 120 -4.23 22.39 7.86
N SER A 121 -4.67 23.26 8.79
CA SER A 121 -4.79 24.70 8.49
C SER A 121 -3.44 25.34 8.09
N THR A 122 -2.32 24.82 8.61
CA THR A 122 -0.97 25.28 8.21
C THR A 122 -0.57 24.76 6.83
N VAL A 123 -1.16 23.64 6.39
CA VAL A 123 -0.95 23.03 5.07
C VAL A 123 -1.79 23.74 4.01
N SER A 124 -3.09 23.94 4.28
CA SER A 124 -4.04 24.54 3.33
C SER A 124 -3.72 25.96 2.90
N THR A 125 -2.89 26.67 3.66
CA THR A 125 -2.46 28.05 3.37
C THR A 125 -1.19 28.11 2.52
N ARG A 126 -0.71 26.97 2.02
CA ARG A 126 0.55 26.84 1.29
C ARG A 126 0.33 26.36 -0.13
N SER A 127 1.21 26.79 -1.02
CA SER A 127 1.26 26.31 -2.40
C SER A 127 2.07 25.01 -2.50
N PRO A 128 1.80 24.17 -3.52
CA PRO A 128 2.65 23.02 -3.82
C PRO A 128 4.14 23.38 -3.88
N GLY A 129 4.99 22.54 -3.31
CA GLY A 129 6.45 22.74 -3.22
C GLY A 129 6.91 23.51 -1.97
N GLN A 130 6.02 24.20 -1.26
CA GLN A 130 6.36 24.85 0.01
C GLN A 130 6.48 23.82 1.14
N ILE A 131 7.27 24.15 2.17
CA ILE A 131 7.51 23.27 3.33
C ILE A 131 6.64 23.72 4.50
N VAL A 132 6.03 22.74 5.17
CA VAL A 132 5.32 22.91 6.45
C VAL A 132 5.96 22.07 7.54
N LYS A 133 5.77 22.45 8.80
CA LYS A 133 6.25 21.62 9.91
C LYS A 133 5.50 20.29 9.95
N ALA A 134 6.21 19.23 10.30
CA ALA A 134 5.59 17.96 10.65
C ALA A 134 4.61 18.13 11.83
N PRO A 135 3.60 17.23 11.97
CA PRO A 135 2.74 17.20 13.14
C PRO A 135 3.53 17.23 14.45
N ASN A 136 3.01 17.95 15.45
CA ASN A 136 3.59 17.98 16.78
C ASN A 136 3.67 16.56 17.35
N GLY A 137 4.78 16.25 18.04
CA GLY A 137 5.03 14.91 18.60
C GLY A 137 5.76 13.96 17.65
N LEU A 138 5.60 14.08 16.33
CA LEU A 138 6.12 13.08 15.37
C LEU A 138 7.64 12.87 15.48
N ILE A 139 8.41 13.95 15.59
CA ILE A 139 9.88 13.88 15.74
C ILE A 139 10.26 13.13 17.02
N LYS A 140 9.57 13.40 18.13
CA LYS A 140 9.82 12.73 19.42
C LYS A 140 9.50 11.24 19.31
N THR A 141 8.37 10.91 18.71
CA THR A 141 7.92 9.52 18.49
C THR A 141 8.89 8.75 17.61
N LEU A 142 9.30 9.30 16.46
CA LEU A 142 10.29 8.66 15.59
C LEU A 142 11.65 8.52 16.28
N THR A 143 12.06 9.49 17.10
CA THR A 143 13.29 9.40 17.89
C THR A 143 13.20 8.26 18.92
N SER A 144 12.06 8.14 19.62
CA SER A 144 11.80 7.04 20.57
C SER A 144 11.84 5.69 19.86
N ILE A 145 11.13 5.54 18.73
CA ILE A 145 11.15 4.33 17.88
C ILE A 145 12.58 3.99 17.43
N SER A 146 13.38 4.98 17.04
CA SER A 146 14.75 4.79 16.57
C SER A 146 15.68 4.26 17.67
N LEU A 147 15.49 4.73 18.92
CA LEU A 147 16.34 4.37 20.07
C LEU A 147 15.88 3.09 20.78
N HIS A 148 14.58 2.86 20.86
CA HIS A 148 13.99 1.83 21.71
C HIS A 148 13.19 0.77 20.94
N GLY A 149 13.06 0.91 19.62
CA GLY A 149 12.31 0.00 18.78
C GLY A 149 10.79 0.07 19.01
N PRO A 150 10.04 -0.97 18.63
CA PRO A 150 8.57 -0.99 18.76
C PRO A 150 8.08 -0.94 20.21
N ILE A 151 8.85 -1.46 21.17
CA ILE A 151 8.37 -1.69 22.55
C ILE A 151 7.87 -0.40 23.20
N GLU A 152 8.66 0.68 23.14
CA GLU A 152 8.26 1.95 23.73
C GLU A 152 7.11 2.61 22.96
N PHE A 153 7.07 2.44 21.63
CA PHE A 153 5.97 2.93 20.81
C PHE A 153 4.63 2.31 21.21
N TYR A 154 4.57 0.99 21.39
CA TYR A 154 3.34 0.31 21.82
C TYR A 154 2.96 0.59 23.27
N LYS A 155 3.93 0.81 24.17
CA LYS A 155 3.65 1.27 25.55
C LYS A 155 3.06 2.68 25.58
N GLU A 156 3.66 3.63 24.85
CA GLU A 156 3.14 5.00 24.77
C GLU A 156 1.75 5.02 24.14
N MET A 157 1.54 4.26 23.06
CA MET A 157 0.24 4.10 22.41
C MET A 157 -0.81 3.50 23.35
N SER A 158 -0.46 2.44 24.08
CA SER A 158 -1.36 1.78 25.03
C SER A 158 -1.86 2.74 26.10
N LYS A 159 -1.01 3.68 26.54
CA LYS A 159 -1.38 4.70 27.51
C LYS A 159 -2.19 5.83 26.88
N GLU A 160 -1.79 6.30 25.69
CA GLU A 160 -2.49 7.39 25.00
C GLU A 160 -3.90 6.98 24.55
N LEU A 161 -4.09 5.72 24.17
CA LEU A 161 -5.32 5.21 23.55
C LEU A 161 -6.10 4.24 24.45
N GLU A 162 -5.89 4.23 25.77
CA GLU A 162 -6.52 3.28 26.71
C GLU A 162 -8.06 3.31 26.70
N SER A 163 -8.65 4.44 26.31
CA SER A 163 -10.11 4.60 26.16
C SER A 163 -10.65 4.07 24.83
N THR A 164 -9.76 3.80 23.86
CA THR A 164 -10.08 3.46 22.47
C THR A 164 -9.71 2.01 22.15
N LEU A 165 -8.54 1.57 22.61
CA LEU A 165 -7.97 0.24 22.42
C LEU A 165 -7.67 -0.38 23.78
N LYS A 166 -7.85 -1.70 23.91
CA LYS A 166 -7.49 -2.39 25.14
C LYS A 166 -5.96 -2.42 25.27
N PRO A 167 -5.39 -2.00 26.43
CA PRO A 167 -3.96 -1.99 26.66
C PRO A 167 -3.25 -3.31 26.31
N ASP A 168 -3.83 -4.43 26.73
CA ASP A 168 -3.23 -5.75 26.51
C ASP A 168 -3.13 -6.12 25.03
N ASP A 169 -4.12 -5.76 24.21
CA ASP A 169 -4.10 -6.01 22.75
C ASP A 169 -3.03 -5.17 22.06
N VAL A 170 -2.79 -3.95 22.54
CA VAL A 170 -1.75 -3.04 22.00
C VAL A 170 -0.36 -3.56 22.36
N ILE A 171 -0.14 -3.95 23.62
CA ILE A 171 1.17 -4.39 24.11
C ILE A 171 1.54 -5.77 23.54
N SER A 172 0.57 -6.65 23.36
CA SER A 172 0.79 -8.01 22.85
C SER A 172 0.86 -8.12 21.32
N TYR A 173 0.64 -7.02 20.59
CA TYR A 173 0.64 -7.04 19.14
C TYR A 173 1.96 -7.56 18.55
N GLN A 174 1.85 -8.51 17.63
CA GLN A 174 2.96 -9.05 16.83
C GLN A 174 2.52 -9.24 15.39
N PRO A 175 3.41 -9.14 14.38
CA PRO A 175 3.08 -9.51 13.01
C PRO A 175 2.98 -11.03 12.87
N LEU A 176 2.22 -11.51 11.88
CA LEU A 176 2.20 -12.92 11.49
C LEU A 176 3.14 -13.16 10.29
N VAL A 177 3.77 -14.33 10.27
CA VAL A 177 4.60 -14.76 9.13
C VAL A 177 3.98 -15.98 8.50
N LEU A 178 3.67 -15.86 7.22
CA LEU A 178 3.00 -16.89 6.43
C LEU A 178 3.83 -17.15 5.17
N PRO A 179 3.79 -18.36 4.59
CA PRO A 179 4.43 -18.59 3.29
C PRO A 179 3.79 -17.70 2.22
N VAL A 180 4.55 -17.34 1.17
CA VAL A 180 3.96 -16.71 -0.02
C VAL A 180 3.06 -17.69 -0.77
N LEU A 181 2.04 -17.16 -1.45
CA LEU A 181 1.28 -17.93 -2.43
C LEU A 181 1.97 -17.85 -3.79
N LYS A 182 1.88 -18.93 -4.57
CA LYS A 182 2.45 -19.03 -5.91
C LYS A 182 1.44 -19.62 -6.88
N GLN A 183 1.37 -19.07 -8.09
CA GLN A 183 0.57 -19.61 -9.19
C GLN A 183 1.25 -19.34 -10.53
N ASN A 184 1.21 -20.31 -11.45
CA ASN A 184 1.65 -20.07 -12.82
C ASN A 184 0.55 -19.38 -13.62
N PHE A 185 0.92 -18.34 -14.35
CA PHE A 185 0.04 -17.62 -15.26
C PHE A 185 0.85 -17.15 -16.46
N MET A 186 0.40 -17.49 -17.68
CA MET A 186 1.21 -17.35 -18.89
C MET A 186 2.60 -18.01 -18.72
N ASN A 187 3.68 -17.36 -19.12
CA ASN A 187 5.06 -17.77 -18.90
C ASN A 187 5.65 -17.19 -17.60
N TYR A 188 4.84 -16.91 -16.57
CA TYR A 188 5.29 -16.37 -15.30
C TYR A 188 4.82 -17.20 -14.10
N CYS A 189 5.65 -17.25 -13.07
CA CYS A 189 5.26 -17.62 -11.71
C CYS A 189 4.90 -16.35 -10.95
N ILE A 190 3.63 -16.20 -10.63
CA ILE A 190 3.09 -15.11 -9.83
C ILE A 190 3.23 -15.46 -8.36
N ILE A 191 3.84 -14.57 -7.59
CA ILE A 191 4.14 -14.71 -6.17
C ILE A 191 3.46 -13.55 -5.43
N THR A 192 2.66 -13.86 -4.42
CA THR A 192 1.89 -12.84 -3.69
C THR A 192 1.68 -13.24 -2.23
N SER A 193 1.06 -12.33 -1.46
CA SER A 193 0.74 -12.52 -0.05
C SER A 193 -0.30 -13.61 0.21
N ASN A 194 -0.30 -14.13 1.43
CA ASN A 194 -1.21 -15.18 1.93
C ASN A 194 -2.60 -14.66 2.35
N ASN A 195 -3.42 -15.53 2.93
CA ASN A 195 -4.82 -15.36 3.29
C ASN A 195 -5.14 -14.05 4.03
N GLY A 196 -6.30 -13.47 3.69
CA GLY A 196 -6.80 -12.22 4.26
C GLY A 196 -6.31 -10.95 3.57
N THR A 197 -5.52 -11.07 2.50
CA THR A 197 -5.05 -9.95 1.67
C THR A 197 -5.62 -10.01 0.25
N GLY A 198 -5.17 -9.11 -0.64
CA GLY A 198 -5.49 -9.16 -2.06
C GLY A 198 -4.87 -10.35 -2.82
N GLY A 199 -3.93 -11.09 -2.22
CA GLY A 199 -3.21 -12.17 -2.89
C GLY A 199 -4.10 -13.32 -3.36
N PRO A 200 -4.87 -13.99 -2.49
CA PRO A 200 -5.82 -15.02 -2.89
C PRO A 200 -6.82 -14.55 -3.95
N ILE A 201 -7.31 -13.31 -3.84
CA ILE A 201 -8.25 -12.72 -4.79
C ILE A 201 -7.60 -12.59 -6.18
N LEU A 202 -6.36 -12.09 -6.25
CA LEU A 202 -5.61 -12.05 -7.51
C LEU A 202 -5.51 -13.44 -8.14
N LEU A 203 -5.14 -14.45 -7.35
CA LEU A 203 -4.96 -15.82 -7.84
C LEU A 203 -6.27 -16.44 -8.36
N GLU A 204 -7.38 -16.18 -7.68
CA GLU A 204 -8.72 -16.56 -8.17
C GLU A 204 -9.04 -15.89 -9.51
N VAL A 205 -8.81 -14.58 -9.61
CA VAL A 205 -9.04 -13.82 -10.85
C VAL A 205 -8.20 -14.38 -12.01
N LEU A 206 -6.91 -14.62 -11.80
CA LEU A 206 -6.02 -15.18 -12.82
C LEU A 206 -6.45 -16.58 -13.26
N SER A 207 -6.96 -17.40 -12.34
CA SER A 207 -7.50 -18.74 -12.65
C SER A 207 -8.74 -18.66 -13.53
N ASN A 208 -9.60 -17.67 -13.32
CA ASN A 208 -10.82 -17.47 -14.10
C ASN A 208 -10.53 -16.93 -15.51
N ILE A 209 -9.50 -16.08 -15.65
CA ILE A 209 -9.11 -15.51 -16.95
C ILE A 209 -8.61 -16.58 -17.93
N ASN A 210 -7.91 -17.61 -17.43
CA ASN A 210 -7.36 -18.70 -18.26
C ASN A 210 -8.43 -19.53 -19.01
N ASN A 211 -9.71 -19.45 -18.62
CA ASN A 211 -10.79 -20.23 -19.22
C ASN A 211 -11.53 -19.52 -20.37
N ILE A 212 -11.12 -18.31 -20.77
CA ILE A 212 -11.87 -17.52 -21.76
C ILE A 212 -10.97 -17.19 -22.96
N ASN A 213 -11.08 -18.03 -23.99
CA ASN A 213 -10.39 -17.91 -25.26
C ASN A 213 -11.10 -16.88 -26.18
N THR A 214 -11.30 -15.63 -25.72
CA THR A 214 -12.00 -14.62 -26.53
C THR A 214 -11.19 -13.35 -26.73
N ASN A 215 -11.00 -13.01 -28.00
CA ASN A 215 -10.39 -11.79 -28.56
C ASN A 215 -11.21 -10.51 -28.25
N VAL A 216 -11.57 -10.28 -27.00
CA VAL A 216 -12.13 -9.02 -26.52
C VAL A 216 -11.45 -8.74 -25.19
N GLU A 217 -10.54 -7.77 -25.19
CA GLU A 217 -9.66 -7.45 -24.07
C GLU A 217 -10.46 -7.23 -22.77
N ASP A 218 -10.35 -8.22 -21.86
CA ASP A 218 -10.40 -8.11 -20.40
C ASP A 218 -11.73 -7.73 -19.68
N LEU A 219 -12.91 -8.04 -20.25
CA LEU A 219 -14.19 -8.00 -19.51
C LEU A 219 -14.29 -9.04 -18.37
N SER A 220 -13.47 -10.10 -18.42
CA SER A 220 -13.39 -11.16 -17.41
C SER A 220 -12.88 -10.64 -16.06
N ILE A 221 -12.01 -9.65 -16.07
CA ILE A 221 -11.52 -8.97 -14.87
C ILE A 221 -12.69 -8.27 -14.16
N LEU A 222 -13.50 -7.52 -14.92
CA LEU A 222 -14.64 -6.78 -14.38
C LEU A 222 -15.68 -7.75 -13.79
N ASN A 223 -15.97 -8.86 -14.48
CA ASN A 223 -16.89 -9.87 -13.95
C ASN A 223 -16.36 -10.57 -12.69
N SER A 224 -15.04 -10.76 -12.58
CA SER A 224 -14.44 -11.41 -11.42
C SER A 224 -14.52 -10.55 -10.15
N PHE A 225 -14.52 -9.21 -10.31
CA PHE A 225 -14.64 -8.27 -9.19
C PHE A 225 -16.07 -7.80 -8.89
N LYS A 226 -17.07 -8.23 -9.67
CA LYS A 226 -18.48 -7.80 -9.53
C LYS A 226 -19.14 -8.27 -8.22
N ARG A 227 -18.53 -9.21 -7.50
CA ARG A 227 -19.13 -9.89 -6.34
C ARG A 227 -19.18 -9.04 -5.07
N ASP A 228 -18.37 -8.00 -4.94
CA ASP A 228 -18.21 -7.31 -3.65
C ASP A 228 -18.23 -5.77 -3.74
N ASN A 229 -19.07 -5.15 -2.91
CA ASN A 229 -19.07 -3.70 -2.66
C ASN A 229 -17.92 -3.33 -1.73
N TRP A 230 -16.69 -3.26 -2.25
CA TRP A 230 -15.54 -2.79 -1.47
C TRP A 230 -15.38 -1.27 -1.53
N SER A 231 -15.31 -0.65 -0.36
CA SER A 231 -14.91 0.75 -0.21
C SER A 231 -13.51 0.97 -0.79
N GLN A 232 -13.28 2.15 -1.40
CA GLN A 232 -11.98 2.51 -1.92
C GLN A 232 -10.95 2.55 -0.78
N ASN A 233 -9.90 1.74 -0.91
CA ASN A 233 -8.81 1.70 0.05
C ASN A 233 -7.72 2.70 -0.35
N SER A 234 -7.10 3.36 0.62
CA SER A 234 -5.98 4.26 0.41
C SER A 234 -4.72 3.65 1.00
N GLY A 235 -3.62 3.74 0.28
CA GLY A 235 -2.36 3.20 0.74
C GLY A 235 -1.19 3.57 -0.14
N LEU A 236 -0.01 3.25 0.36
CA LEU A 236 1.27 3.42 -0.29
C LEU A 236 1.87 2.07 -0.59
N GLN A 237 2.66 2.04 -1.65
CA GLN A 237 3.43 0.87 -2.00
C GLN A 237 4.89 1.23 -2.23
N VAL A 238 5.77 0.35 -1.77
CA VAL A 238 7.21 0.40 -1.97
C VAL A 238 7.65 -0.92 -2.58
N SER A 239 8.45 -0.88 -3.64
CA SER A 239 9.06 -2.08 -4.22
C SER A 239 10.54 -1.87 -4.44
N THR A 240 11.34 -2.87 -4.08
CA THR A 240 12.79 -2.82 -4.16
C THR A 240 13.34 -4.19 -4.57
N THR A 241 14.55 -4.15 -5.15
CA THR A 241 15.36 -5.33 -5.38
C THR A 241 16.83 -4.97 -5.19
N ASP A 242 17.68 -5.96 -5.00
CA ASP A 242 19.13 -5.80 -4.92
C ASP A 242 19.88 -6.74 -5.87
N ALA A 243 21.21 -6.65 -5.82
CA ALA A 243 22.12 -7.49 -6.60
C ALA A 243 22.07 -8.97 -6.22
N PHE A 244 21.45 -9.33 -5.09
CA PHE A 244 21.30 -10.71 -4.62
C PHE A 244 19.95 -11.33 -4.96
N ASP A 245 19.14 -10.63 -5.76
CA ASP A 245 17.80 -11.06 -6.18
C ASP A 245 16.85 -11.26 -5.00
N LEU A 246 17.03 -10.47 -3.95
CA LEU A 246 16.01 -10.29 -2.92
C LEU A 246 14.95 -9.34 -3.46
N TYR A 247 13.71 -9.78 -3.51
CA TYR A 247 12.56 -9.00 -3.98
C TYR A 247 11.68 -8.63 -2.80
N VAL A 248 11.42 -7.34 -2.63
CA VAL A 248 10.64 -6.83 -1.51
C VAL A 248 9.58 -5.90 -2.02
N THR A 249 8.34 -6.15 -1.59
CA THR A 249 7.22 -5.24 -1.83
C THR A 249 6.42 -5.05 -0.55
N ILE A 250 6.17 -3.80 -0.19
CA ILE A 250 5.42 -3.38 1.00
C ILE A 250 4.20 -2.63 0.51
N THR A 251 3.02 -3.03 0.98
CA THR A 251 1.79 -2.25 0.80
C THR A 251 1.23 -1.91 2.19
N SER A 252 1.12 -0.63 2.49
CA SER A 252 0.67 -0.13 3.79
C SER A 252 -0.33 1.01 3.65
N GLY A 253 -1.19 1.18 4.66
CA GLY A 253 -2.23 2.18 4.63
C GLY A 253 -2.82 2.45 6.01
N ILE A 254 -3.64 3.49 6.10
CA ILE A 254 -4.42 3.84 7.30
C ILE A 254 -5.92 3.62 7.09
N GLY A 255 -6.32 2.85 6.07
CA GLY A 255 -7.71 2.66 5.67
C GLY A 255 -8.09 3.67 4.59
N SER A 256 -8.93 4.64 4.91
CA SER A 256 -9.23 5.74 3.98
C SER A 256 -8.18 6.85 4.03
N VAL A 257 -8.29 7.83 3.13
CA VAL A 257 -7.49 9.06 3.18
C VAL A 257 -7.69 9.74 4.54
N PHE A 258 -6.60 10.04 5.24
CA PHE A 258 -6.57 10.50 6.64
C PHE A 258 -7.14 9.52 7.70
N GLY A 259 -7.34 8.25 7.35
CA GLY A 259 -7.76 7.21 8.29
C GLY A 259 -9.00 7.60 9.10
N SER A 260 -8.89 7.58 10.42
CA SER A 260 -9.95 7.95 11.36
C SER A 260 -10.14 9.46 11.55
N TYR A 261 -9.31 10.28 10.91
CA TYR A 261 -9.24 11.73 11.11
C TYR A 261 -8.81 12.16 12.53
N ILE A 262 -8.17 11.26 13.28
CA ILE A 262 -7.64 11.55 14.62
C ILE A 262 -6.12 11.64 14.54
N LEU A 263 -5.56 12.82 14.84
CA LEU A 263 -4.12 13.04 14.99
C LEU A 263 -3.73 12.94 16.47
N THR A 264 -2.97 11.90 16.80
CA THR A 264 -2.44 11.66 18.15
C THR A 264 -1.55 12.81 18.62
N ASN A 265 -1.41 12.99 19.93
CA ASN A 265 -0.42 13.89 20.52
C ASN A 265 1.01 13.42 20.19
N SER A 266 1.16 12.13 19.89
CA SER A 266 2.38 11.51 19.38
C SER A 266 2.64 11.78 17.89
N GLY A 267 1.78 12.54 17.20
CA GLY A 267 2.04 13.13 15.89
C GLY A 267 1.79 12.23 14.68
N TYR A 268 0.98 11.18 14.83
CA TYR A 268 0.56 10.32 13.72
C TYR A 268 -0.95 10.13 13.69
N ILE A 269 -1.47 9.85 12.49
CA ILE A 269 -2.91 9.67 12.24
C ILE A 269 -3.29 8.21 12.47
N LEU A 270 -4.39 7.97 13.18
CA LEU A 270 -4.92 6.62 13.43
C LEU A 270 -5.68 6.09 12.23
N ASN A 271 -5.65 4.77 12.06
CA ASN A 271 -6.39 4.10 11.00
C ASN A 271 -7.89 3.99 11.28
N ASN A 272 -8.70 3.80 10.25
CA ASN A 272 -10.12 3.42 10.33
C ASN A 272 -10.40 2.06 9.66
N ILE A 273 -9.45 1.13 9.74
CA ILE A 273 -9.49 -0.10 8.95
C ILE A 273 -10.69 -1.00 9.30
N LEU A 274 -11.34 -0.79 10.43
CA LEU A 274 -12.52 -1.56 10.85
C LEU A 274 -13.86 -0.96 10.38
N ASP A 275 -13.86 0.22 9.74
CA ASP A 275 -15.06 0.96 9.30
C ASP A 275 -15.84 0.22 8.17
N SER A 276 -15.16 -0.62 7.38
CA SER A 276 -15.75 -1.35 6.25
C SER A 276 -16.25 -2.76 6.58
N ASN A 277 -16.02 -3.25 7.80
CA ASN A 277 -16.24 -4.65 8.19
C ASN A 277 -17.21 -4.84 9.36
N LEU A 278 -18.20 -3.96 9.52
CA LEU A 278 -19.37 -4.26 10.36
C LEU A 278 -20.29 -5.28 9.67
N LYS A 279 -19.76 -6.44 9.26
CA LYS A 279 -20.59 -7.65 9.18
C LYS A 279 -20.76 -8.12 10.62
N GLU A 280 -22.00 -8.03 11.09
CA GLU A 280 -22.48 -8.62 12.34
C GLU A 280 -22.25 -10.14 12.36
N HIS A 281 -21.03 -10.61 12.61
CA HIS A 281 -20.80 -11.99 13.05
C HIS A 281 -19.59 -11.99 13.96
N MET A 282 -19.75 -12.52 15.18
CA MET A 282 -18.76 -12.60 16.25
C MET A 282 -17.32 -12.81 15.74
N ILE A 283 -16.59 -11.70 15.55
CA ILE A 283 -15.17 -11.72 15.22
C ILE A 283 -14.42 -11.89 16.54
N ASN A 284 -13.57 -12.91 16.64
CA ASN A 284 -12.73 -13.08 17.83
C ASN A 284 -11.83 -11.83 17.99
N GLN A 285 -11.66 -11.36 19.24
CA GLN A 285 -10.99 -10.09 19.59
C GLN A 285 -9.49 -10.00 19.24
N THR A 286 -8.96 -10.90 18.39
CA THR A 286 -7.57 -10.92 17.92
C THR A 286 -7.44 -11.22 16.42
N GLU A 287 -8.55 -11.38 15.69
CA GLU A 287 -8.51 -11.65 14.26
C GLU A 287 -8.04 -10.42 13.46
N ARG A 288 -7.34 -10.68 12.35
CA ARG A 288 -6.85 -9.64 11.44
C ARG A 288 -7.90 -9.29 10.41
N VAL A 289 -8.01 -8.00 10.15
CA VAL A 289 -8.98 -7.45 9.21
C VAL A 289 -8.60 -7.80 7.79
N THR A 290 -9.57 -8.27 6.99
CA THR A 290 -9.35 -8.49 5.56
C THR A 290 -8.92 -7.19 4.87
N SER A 291 -7.99 -7.30 3.94
CA SER A 291 -7.43 -6.15 3.23
C SER A 291 -7.34 -6.43 1.73
N LEU A 292 -7.52 -5.39 0.92
CA LEU A 292 -7.28 -5.45 -0.52
C LEU A 292 -5.82 -5.16 -0.90
N HIS A 293 -4.93 -4.95 0.08
CA HIS A 293 -3.51 -4.75 -0.20
C HIS A 293 -2.95 -5.93 -0.98
N LEU A 294 -2.35 -5.63 -2.14
CA LEU A 294 -1.78 -6.61 -3.05
C LEU A 294 -0.29 -6.33 -3.27
N PRO A 295 0.61 -6.96 -2.52
CA PRO A 295 2.00 -7.14 -2.94
C PRO A 295 2.06 -8.21 -4.04
N VAL A 296 2.76 -7.96 -5.15
CA VAL A 296 2.87 -8.93 -6.24
C VAL A 296 4.26 -8.94 -6.87
N ILE A 297 4.76 -10.13 -7.14
CA ILE A 297 5.98 -10.39 -7.88
C ILE A 297 5.64 -11.35 -9.02
N ALA A 298 6.19 -11.11 -10.21
CA ALA A 298 6.09 -12.03 -11.33
C ALA A 298 7.49 -12.39 -11.82
N VAL A 299 7.78 -13.68 -11.93
CA VAL A 299 9.07 -14.21 -12.38
C VAL A 299 8.85 -15.07 -13.62
N GLU A 300 9.50 -14.73 -14.72
CA GLU A 300 9.43 -15.51 -15.96
C GLU A 300 9.89 -16.97 -15.73
N THR A 301 9.10 -17.93 -16.19
CA THR A 301 9.39 -19.36 -16.05
C THR A 301 10.32 -19.82 -17.17
N GLY A 302 11.12 -20.85 -16.88
CA GLY A 302 12.08 -21.42 -17.84
C GLY A 302 13.38 -20.64 -18.00
N ASN A 303 13.49 -19.42 -17.46
CA ASN A 303 14.74 -18.67 -17.40
C ASN A 303 14.90 -17.97 -16.05
N ILE A 304 15.83 -18.46 -15.21
CA ILE A 304 16.08 -17.90 -13.88
C ILE A 304 16.54 -16.43 -13.91
N CYS A 305 17.20 -16.01 -15.00
CA CYS A 305 17.64 -14.63 -15.23
C CYS A 305 16.69 -13.87 -16.17
N GLY A 306 15.50 -14.43 -16.42
CA GLY A 306 14.46 -13.86 -17.26
C GLY A 306 13.90 -12.55 -16.71
N ARG A 307 12.73 -12.15 -17.20
CA ARG A 307 12.05 -10.95 -16.71
C ARG A 307 11.48 -11.20 -15.31
N ARG A 308 11.79 -10.30 -14.37
CA ARG A 308 11.20 -10.26 -13.03
C ARG A 308 10.57 -8.90 -12.80
N LEU A 309 9.37 -8.90 -12.26
CA LEU A 309 8.58 -7.70 -11.97
C LEU A 309 8.25 -7.72 -10.49
N ILE A 310 8.54 -6.63 -9.79
CA ILE A 310 8.22 -6.42 -8.37
C ILE A 310 7.33 -5.19 -8.29
N SER A 311 6.11 -5.36 -7.77
CA SER A 311 5.14 -4.28 -7.68
C SER A 311 4.12 -4.55 -6.56
N GLY A 312 3.08 -3.73 -6.51
CA GLY A 312 1.93 -3.91 -5.64
C GLY A 312 0.98 -2.73 -5.71
N ALA A 313 -0.19 -2.88 -5.11
CA ALA A 313 -1.19 -1.84 -5.04
C ALA A 313 -1.93 -1.90 -3.70
N ALA A 314 -2.44 -0.75 -3.25
CA ALA A 314 -3.33 -0.66 -2.08
C ALA A 314 -4.69 -1.35 -2.32
N ASP A 315 -5.02 -1.62 -3.58
CA ASP A 315 -6.24 -2.30 -3.98
C ASP A 315 -5.93 -3.36 -5.04
N VAL A 316 -6.37 -4.60 -4.79
CA VAL A 316 -6.19 -5.74 -5.68
C VAL A 316 -6.74 -5.48 -7.08
N ARG A 317 -7.79 -4.66 -7.23
CA ARG A 317 -8.40 -4.34 -8.52
C ARG A 317 -7.45 -3.53 -9.40
N ASP A 318 -6.82 -2.51 -8.83
CA ASP A 318 -5.82 -1.68 -9.52
C ASP A 318 -4.55 -2.51 -9.79
N GLY A 319 -4.09 -3.28 -8.80
CA GLY A 319 -2.89 -4.08 -8.95
C GLY A 319 -3.01 -5.25 -9.93
N THR A 320 -4.21 -5.84 -10.08
CA THR A 320 -4.46 -6.89 -11.07
C THR A 320 -4.42 -6.34 -12.49
N GLN A 321 -5.07 -5.20 -12.74
CA GLN A 321 -5.01 -4.53 -14.03
C GLN A 321 -3.56 -4.17 -14.38
N LEU A 322 -2.84 -3.58 -13.42
CA LEU A 322 -1.43 -3.25 -13.61
C LEU A 322 -0.59 -4.48 -13.95
N LEU A 323 -0.75 -5.58 -13.20
CA LEU A 323 -0.04 -6.83 -13.45
C LEU A 323 -0.28 -7.32 -14.88
N LEU A 324 -1.54 -7.43 -15.29
CA LEU A 324 -1.89 -7.96 -16.61
C LEU A 324 -1.33 -7.08 -17.73
N SER A 325 -1.37 -5.76 -17.59
CA SER A 325 -0.70 -4.85 -18.52
C SER A 325 0.81 -5.10 -18.55
N MET A 326 1.48 -5.20 -17.39
CA MET A 326 2.92 -5.45 -17.34
C MET A 326 3.32 -6.77 -18.02
N LEU A 327 2.52 -7.84 -17.85
CA LEU A 327 2.81 -9.15 -18.43
C LEU A 327 2.66 -9.17 -19.96
N LYS A 328 1.72 -8.38 -20.51
CA LYS A 328 1.44 -8.30 -21.96
C LYS A 328 2.34 -7.29 -22.68
N THR A 329 2.83 -6.26 -22.00
CA THR A 329 3.68 -5.21 -22.61
C THR A 329 5.12 -5.66 -22.80
N ASP A 330 5.74 -5.24 -23.91
CA ASP A 330 7.16 -5.42 -24.17
C ASP A 330 7.99 -4.88 -22.98
N PRO A 331 9.00 -5.62 -22.50
CA PRO A 331 9.88 -5.15 -21.43
C PRO A 331 10.49 -3.74 -21.64
N GLN A 332 10.70 -3.29 -22.88
CA GLN A 332 11.25 -1.95 -23.15
C GLN A 332 10.20 -0.83 -22.99
N ASP A 333 8.91 -1.16 -23.16
CA ASP A 333 7.81 -0.21 -23.15
C ASP A 333 7.07 -0.16 -21.81
N ILE A 334 7.62 -0.78 -20.76
CA ILE A 334 7.03 -0.86 -19.42
C ILE A 334 6.66 0.52 -18.82
N LEU A 335 7.29 1.61 -19.27
CA LEU A 335 6.91 2.99 -18.93
C LEU A 335 5.48 3.34 -19.34
N SER A 336 5.04 2.82 -20.49
CA SER A 336 3.69 3.07 -21.01
C SER A 336 2.61 2.47 -20.11
N VAL A 337 2.93 1.39 -19.39
CA VAL A 337 1.98 0.66 -18.52
C VAL A 337 1.41 1.55 -17.44
N ASN A 338 2.24 2.43 -16.86
CA ASN A 338 1.74 3.37 -15.87
C ASN A 338 0.72 4.33 -16.46
N ASN A 339 0.82 4.73 -17.73
CA ASN A 339 -0.10 5.70 -18.33
C ASN A 339 -1.40 5.07 -18.86
N ILE A 340 -1.55 3.75 -18.79
CA ILE A 340 -2.79 3.08 -19.22
C ILE A 340 -3.94 3.50 -18.29
N PRO A 341 -5.08 4.01 -18.82
CA PRO A 341 -6.28 4.28 -18.04
C PRO A 341 -6.75 3.04 -17.27
N ARG A 342 -7.02 3.19 -15.97
CA ARG A 342 -7.53 2.10 -15.12
C ARG A 342 -9.03 2.23 -14.92
N PHE A 343 -9.67 1.09 -14.68
CA PHE A 343 -11.10 0.97 -14.45
C PHE A 343 -11.36 0.59 -13.00
N ARG A 344 -12.43 1.14 -12.42
CA ARG A 344 -12.92 0.76 -11.09
C ARG A 344 -14.39 0.40 -11.16
N LEU A 345 -14.76 -0.69 -10.52
CA LEU A 345 -16.16 -1.04 -10.36
C LEU A 345 -16.76 -0.30 -9.17
N LYS A 346 -17.93 0.30 -9.38
CA LYS A 346 -18.75 0.96 -8.36
C LYS A 346 -20.21 0.60 -8.58
N ASN A 347 -20.78 -0.29 -7.76
CA ASN A 347 -22.21 -0.65 -7.79
C ASN A 347 -22.76 -0.99 -9.20
N ASN A 348 -22.09 -1.87 -9.96
CA ASN A 348 -22.36 -2.20 -11.38
C ASN A 348 -22.05 -1.10 -12.41
N ASP A 349 -21.46 0.03 -12.00
CA ASP A 349 -20.91 1.04 -12.90
C ASP A 349 -19.38 0.93 -12.98
N VAL A 350 -18.80 1.50 -14.04
CA VAL A 350 -17.36 1.59 -14.25
C VAL A 350 -16.94 3.06 -14.12
N ALA A 351 -16.11 3.34 -13.13
CA ALA A 351 -15.40 4.59 -13.00
C ALA A 351 -14.06 4.50 -13.73
N ILE A 352 -13.74 5.52 -14.52
CA ILE A 352 -12.62 5.53 -15.45
C ILE A 352 -11.66 6.64 -15.10
N GLU A 353 -10.37 6.32 -15.05
CA GLU A 353 -9.31 7.34 -15.01
C GLU A 353 -9.08 7.94 -16.41
N TYR A 354 -8.97 9.27 -16.51
CA TYR A 354 -8.75 9.97 -17.79
C TYR A 354 -9.68 9.47 -18.93
N PRO A 355 -11.01 9.60 -18.79
CA PRO A 355 -11.97 9.03 -19.74
C PRO A 355 -11.79 9.50 -21.19
N SER A 356 -11.17 10.66 -21.41
CA SER A 356 -10.79 11.17 -22.73
C SER A 356 -9.75 10.32 -23.47
N ASN A 357 -8.98 9.49 -22.76
CA ASN A 357 -7.85 8.74 -23.31
C ASN A 357 -8.23 7.31 -23.72
N ILE A 358 -9.50 6.94 -23.58
CA ILE A 358 -10.02 5.62 -23.96
C ILE A 358 -10.58 5.65 -25.36
N THR A 359 -10.39 4.54 -26.09
CA THR A 359 -10.93 4.39 -27.44
C THR A 359 -12.46 4.35 -27.41
N LYS A 360 -13.09 5.02 -28.38
CA LYS A 360 -14.55 5.04 -28.51
C LYS A 360 -15.16 3.62 -28.54
N GLN A 361 -14.48 2.69 -29.20
CA GLN A 361 -14.88 1.28 -29.30
C GLN A 361 -14.95 0.59 -27.93
N PHE A 362 -14.00 0.87 -27.03
CA PHE A 362 -13.99 0.27 -25.70
C PHE A 362 -15.09 0.85 -24.80
N SER A 363 -15.33 2.17 -24.89
CA SER A 363 -16.45 2.82 -24.18
C SER A 363 -17.81 2.31 -24.68
N GLU A 364 -17.98 2.16 -26.00
CA GLU A 364 -19.20 1.59 -26.60
C GLU A 364 -19.43 0.15 -26.16
N LEU A 365 -18.38 -0.67 -26.07
CA LEU A 365 -18.45 -2.04 -25.56
C LEU A 365 -18.95 -2.09 -24.12
N LEU A 366 -18.35 -1.31 -23.20
CA LEU A 366 -18.78 -1.28 -21.80
C LEU A 366 -20.25 -0.88 -21.66
N LEU A 367 -20.69 0.14 -22.41
CA LEU A 367 -22.09 0.59 -22.43
C LEU A 367 -23.03 -0.50 -22.96
N SER A 368 -22.65 -1.21 -24.03
CA SER A 368 -23.46 -2.30 -24.62
C SER A 368 -23.71 -3.49 -23.68
N ILE A 369 -22.84 -3.68 -22.69
CA ILE A 369 -22.93 -4.76 -21.70
C ILE A 369 -23.70 -4.28 -20.44
N GLY A 370 -24.13 -3.02 -20.43
CA GLY A 370 -24.98 -2.44 -19.38
C GLY A 370 -24.22 -1.81 -18.22
N PHE A 371 -22.92 -1.49 -18.37
CA PHE A 371 -22.21 -0.66 -17.41
C PHE A 371 -22.49 0.82 -17.68
N ASN A 372 -22.75 1.63 -16.64
CA ASN A 372 -22.64 3.08 -16.80
C ASN A 372 -21.19 3.52 -16.62
N LEU A 373 -20.79 4.55 -17.35
CA LEU A 373 -19.45 5.12 -17.27
C LEU A 373 -19.47 6.40 -16.42
N SER A 374 -18.53 6.50 -15.50
CA SER A 374 -18.30 7.70 -14.69
C SER A 374 -16.82 8.03 -14.61
N GLU A 375 -16.48 9.23 -14.17
CA GLU A 375 -15.10 9.59 -13.90
C GLU A 375 -14.66 9.05 -12.54
N ALA A 376 -13.46 8.46 -12.48
CA ALA A 376 -12.87 8.01 -11.23
C ALA A 376 -12.55 9.20 -10.30
N THR A 377 -12.78 9.01 -9.01
CA THR A 377 -12.47 10.02 -7.99
C THR A 377 -10.97 10.08 -7.72
N LEU A 378 -10.44 11.30 -7.72
CA LEU A 378 -9.07 11.61 -7.30
C LEU A 378 -8.94 11.54 -5.77
N PRO A 379 -7.72 11.39 -5.21
CA PRO A 379 -6.49 11.09 -5.93
C PRO A 379 -6.51 9.66 -6.47
N TYR A 380 -5.93 9.46 -7.66
CA TYR A 380 -5.82 8.13 -8.21
C TYR A 380 -4.79 7.30 -7.40
N PRO A 381 -5.10 6.03 -7.08
CA PRO A 381 -4.15 5.04 -6.63
C PRO A 381 -2.90 5.00 -7.49
N THR A 382 -1.77 4.83 -6.83
CA THR A 382 -0.44 4.82 -7.46
C THR A 382 0.25 3.51 -7.18
N SER A 383 1.07 3.07 -8.13
CA SER A 383 1.89 1.88 -7.99
C SER A 383 3.26 2.07 -8.60
N ASN A 384 4.28 1.58 -7.92
CA ASN A 384 5.65 1.57 -8.39
C ASN A 384 6.00 0.18 -8.93
N ILE A 385 6.83 0.15 -9.95
CA ILE A 385 7.27 -1.08 -10.61
C ILE A 385 8.78 -1.13 -10.58
N VAL A 386 9.34 -2.26 -10.20
CA VAL A 386 10.75 -2.59 -10.45
C VAL A 386 10.78 -3.76 -11.42
N GLN A 387 11.44 -3.57 -12.56
CA GLN A 387 11.69 -4.61 -13.54
C GLN A 387 13.17 -5.01 -13.52
N LYS A 388 13.46 -6.30 -13.49
CA LYS A 388 14.83 -6.85 -13.57
C LYS A 388 14.93 -7.88 -14.70
N LYS A 389 16.00 -7.83 -15.50
CA LYS A 389 16.34 -8.83 -16.55
C LYS A 389 17.85 -9.02 -16.57
N GLY A 390 18.34 -10.26 -16.39
CA GLY A 390 19.72 -10.49 -15.96
C GLY A 390 20.03 -9.71 -14.68
N ASP A 391 21.11 -8.95 -14.67
CA ASP A 391 21.47 -8.06 -13.55
C ASP A 391 20.96 -6.62 -13.73
N ARG A 392 20.39 -6.30 -14.91
CA ARG A 392 19.86 -4.96 -15.17
C ARG A 392 18.51 -4.79 -14.51
N SER A 393 18.41 -3.81 -13.61
CA SER A 393 17.15 -3.33 -13.05
C SER A 393 16.74 -1.99 -13.65
N VAL A 394 15.45 -1.75 -13.74
CA VAL A 394 14.87 -0.43 -13.99
C VAL A 394 13.67 -0.25 -13.07
N ALA A 395 13.59 0.88 -12.39
CA ALA A 395 12.47 1.21 -11.52
C ALA A 395 11.63 2.35 -12.12
N PHE A 396 10.34 2.33 -11.84
CA PHE A 396 9.36 3.27 -12.35
C PHE A 396 8.36 3.64 -11.27
N SER A 397 7.90 4.89 -11.30
CA SER A 397 6.84 5.39 -10.43
C SER A 397 5.65 5.86 -11.24
N ASP A 398 4.47 5.70 -10.67
CA ASP A 398 3.22 6.15 -11.29
C ASP A 398 3.21 7.68 -11.45
N SER A 399 2.92 8.15 -12.65
CA SER A 399 2.80 9.57 -12.98
C SER A 399 1.61 10.25 -12.30
N ARG A 400 0.62 9.48 -11.87
CA ARG A 400 -0.54 9.99 -11.09
C ARG A 400 -0.16 10.47 -9.70
N GLY A 401 0.98 10.01 -9.19
CA GLY A 401 1.49 10.36 -7.87
C GLY A 401 2.71 11.26 -7.94
N SER A 402 3.15 11.67 -6.76
CA SER A 402 4.48 12.27 -6.57
C SER A 402 5.57 11.22 -6.30
N GLY A 403 5.33 9.97 -6.72
CA GLY A 403 6.23 8.84 -6.51
C GLY A 403 7.58 9.07 -7.20
N LYS A 404 8.63 8.48 -6.62
CA LYS A 404 9.98 8.53 -7.19
C LYS A 404 10.56 7.14 -7.32
N SER A 405 11.27 6.93 -8.41
CA SER A 405 12.00 5.70 -8.70
C SER A 405 13.46 6.03 -8.92
N TYR A 406 14.32 5.14 -8.43
CA TYR A 406 15.76 5.27 -8.52
C TYR A 406 16.35 3.92 -8.91
N THR A 407 17.28 3.93 -9.84
CA THR A 407 18.11 2.78 -10.21
C THR A 407 19.54 3.21 -9.94
N LEU A 408 20.28 2.39 -9.19
CA LEU A 408 21.69 2.64 -8.88
C LEU A 408 22.61 2.05 -9.95
#